data_AF-A0A2G9MB58-F1
#
_entry.id   AF-A0A2G9MB58-F1
#
_cell.length_a   1.000
_cell.length_b   1.000
_cell.length_c   1.000
_cell.angle_alpha   90.00
_cell.angle_beta   90.00
_cell.angle_gamma   90.00
#
_symmetry.space_group_name_H-M   'P 1'
#
loop_
_entity.id
_entity.type
_entity.pdbx_description
1 polymer ?
#
loop_
_entity_poly.entity_id
_entity_poly.type
_entity_poly.pdbx_seq_one_letter_code
_entity_poly.pdbx_strand_id
1 'polypeptide(L)'
;MSIKHILTDIQDAVKILEQPESKGGLLQFKKQKQEGAKRLFRGSIQRLLTVTKNNAQAHSLAQQLSESNISQAYTYLDQLAELAAREKEVTLLALPKGVPVSIREEIQADIKEIQQCMTAKCYRSVVILCGRLMEAALHSKYYHATGIDLLEKAPGTGLGNLIAKLSEKGVKLDPGLTNQIHLINQVRIFSVHKKQDLFMPSKNQAEAIVLYTMDVLAKLF
;
A
#
# COMPACT_ATOMS: atom_id res chain seq x y z
N MET A 1 -15.16 5.93 4.39
CA MET A 1 -15.93 5.12 3.42
C MET A 1 -15.01 4.88 2.22
N SER A 2 -14.78 3.63 1.80
CA SER A 2 -13.83 3.36 0.70
C SER A 2 -14.48 3.57 -0.68
N ILE A 3 -13.67 3.94 -1.68
CA ILE A 3 -14.10 4.08 -3.08
C ILE A 3 -14.84 2.81 -3.54
N LYS A 4 -14.34 1.62 -3.18
CA LYS A 4 -14.95 0.34 -3.52
C LYS A 4 -16.43 0.23 -3.11
N HIS A 5 -16.79 0.65 -1.89
CA HIS A 5 -18.18 0.61 -1.44
C HIS A 5 -19.06 1.56 -2.26
N ILE A 6 -18.55 2.74 -2.58
CA ILE A 6 -19.26 3.73 -3.40
C ILE A 6 -19.48 3.19 -4.82
N LEU A 7 -18.49 2.51 -5.41
CA LEU A 7 -18.63 1.91 -6.74
C LEU A 7 -19.70 0.79 -6.75
N THR A 8 -19.78 -0.02 -5.69
CA THR A 8 -20.83 -1.03 -5.55
C THR A 8 -22.23 -0.41 -5.48
N ASP A 9 -22.42 0.66 -4.69
CA ASP A 9 -23.70 1.38 -4.64
C ASP A 9 -24.12 1.91 -6.03
N ILE A 10 -23.17 2.42 -6.81
CA ILE A 10 -23.43 2.92 -8.16
C ILE A 10 -23.79 1.77 -9.11
N GLN A 11 -23.04 0.65 -9.08
CA GLN A 11 -23.32 -0.53 -9.90
C GLN A 11 -24.72 -1.10 -9.64
N ASP A 12 -25.12 -1.20 -8.37
CA ASP A 12 -26.44 -1.69 -7.98
C ASP A 12 -27.56 -0.75 -8.48
N ALA A 13 -27.33 0.56 -8.40
CA ALA A 13 -28.28 1.55 -8.91
C ALA A 13 -28.40 1.47 -10.44
N VAL A 14 -27.28 1.39 -11.18
CA VAL A 14 -27.26 1.25 -12.65
C VAL A 14 -28.03 0.01 -13.08
N LYS A 15 -27.79 -1.14 -12.43
CA LYS A 15 -28.47 -2.41 -12.72
C LYS A 15 -30.00 -2.33 -12.59
N ILE A 16 -30.52 -1.52 -11.66
CA ILE A 16 -31.96 -1.29 -11.52
C ILE A 16 -32.48 -0.36 -12.62
N LEU A 17 -31.70 0.65 -12.99
CA LEU A 17 -32.10 1.67 -13.98
C LEU A 17 -32.10 1.15 -15.43
N GLU A 18 -31.32 0.12 -15.74
CA GLU A 18 -31.34 -0.55 -17.05
C GLU A 18 -32.54 -1.48 -17.27
N GLN A 19 -33.26 -1.83 -16.21
CA GLN A 19 -34.40 -2.72 -16.35
C GLN A 19 -35.50 -2.04 -17.17
N PRO A 20 -35.97 -2.66 -18.27
CA PRO A 20 -36.99 -2.07 -19.12
C PRO A 20 -38.29 -1.84 -18.33
N GLU A 21 -38.98 -0.75 -18.65
CA GLU A 21 -40.30 -0.47 -18.07
C GLU A 21 -41.29 -1.56 -18.48
N SER A 22 -41.60 -2.49 -17.57
CA SER A 22 -42.58 -3.54 -17.88
C SER A 22 -44.00 -2.97 -17.82
N LYS A 23 -44.84 -3.36 -18.78
CA LYS A 23 -46.28 -3.07 -18.77
C LYS A 23 -47.01 -4.11 -17.91
N GLY A 24 -47.39 -3.76 -16.67
CA GLY A 24 -48.15 -4.65 -15.78
C GLY A 24 -48.55 -4.00 -14.45
N GLY A 25 -49.48 -4.62 -13.71
CA GLY A 25 -50.15 -4.06 -12.52
C GLY A 25 -49.28 -3.64 -11.32
N LEU A 26 -47.96 -3.86 -11.37
CA LEU A 26 -46.98 -3.42 -10.36
C LEU A 26 -46.28 -2.08 -10.71
N LEU A 27 -46.88 -1.27 -11.60
CA LEU A 27 -46.31 -0.01 -12.11
C LEU A 27 -45.84 0.95 -10.99
N GLN A 28 -46.61 1.10 -9.91
CA GLN A 28 -46.29 2.06 -8.84
C GLN A 28 -45.03 1.66 -8.05
N PHE A 29 -44.90 0.37 -7.70
CA PHE A 29 -43.73 -0.15 -7.00
C PHE A 29 -42.46 -0.04 -7.85
N LYS A 30 -42.55 -0.33 -9.16
CA LYS A 30 -41.41 -0.22 -10.08
C LYS A 30 -40.95 1.22 -10.25
N LYS A 31 -41.88 2.16 -10.40
CA LYS A 31 -41.57 3.59 -10.47
C LYS A 31 -40.86 4.07 -9.20
N GLN A 32 -41.38 3.69 -8.03
CA GLN A 32 -40.75 4.02 -6.75
C GLN A 32 -39.34 3.41 -6.63
N LYS A 33 -39.14 2.17 -7.09
CA LYS A 33 -37.84 1.51 -7.12
C LYS A 33 -36.85 2.22 -8.04
N GLN A 34 -37.28 2.63 -9.24
CA GLN A 34 -36.45 3.40 -10.17
C GLN A 34 -36.10 4.78 -9.63
N GLU A 35 -37.05 5.49 -9.00
CA GLU A 35 -36.78 6.77 -8.35
C GLU A 35 -35.78 6.62 -7.19
N GLY A 36 -35.92 5.57 -6.39
CA GLY A 36 -34.96 5.20 -5.34
C GLY A 36 -33.56 4.97 -5.92
N ALA A 37 -33.45 4.20 -7.00
CA ALA A 37 -32.20 3.96 -7.70
C ALA A 37 -31.58 5.25 -8.28
N LYS A 38 -32.37 6.16 -8.85
CA LYS A 38 -31.90 7.47 -9.32
C LYS A 38 -31.31 8.31 -8.18
N ARG A 39 -31.97 8.32 -7.01
CA ARG A 39 -31.47 9.02 -5.82
C ARG A 39 -30.18 8.40 -5.31
N LEU A 40 -30.12 7.07 -5.22
CA LEU A 40 -28.92 6.34 -4.81
C LEU A 40 -27.75 6.60 -5.76
N PHE A 41 -27.99 6.54 -7.07
CA PHE A 41 -26.98 6.81 -8.10
C PHE A 41 -26.38 8.21 -7.95
N ARG A 42 -27.22 9.25 -7.93
CA ARG A 42 -26.77 10.65 -7.77
C ARG A 42 -26.04 10.88 -6.45
N GLY A 43 -26.58 10.35 -5.36
CA GLY A 43 -25.96 10.47 -4.04
C GLY A 43 -24.58 9.80 -3.98
N SER A 44 -24.45 8.62 -4.59
CA SER A 44 -23.20 7.86 -4.61
C SER A 44 -22.14 8.53 -5.51
N ILE A 45 -22.54 9.10 -6.64
CA ILE A 45 -21.65 9.91 -7.49
C ILE A 45 -21.13 11.14 -6.76
N GLN A 46 -21.99 11.86 -6.02
CA GLN A 46 -21.55 13.02 -5.24
C GLN A 46 -20.53 12.62 -4.15
N ARG A 47 -20.76 11.48 -3.48
CA ARG A 47 -19.79 10.91 -2.53
C ARG A 47 -18.48 10.55 -3.23
N LEU A 48 -18.56 9.93 -4.42
CA LEU A 48 -17.38 9.56 -5.20
C LEU A 48 -16.54 10.80 -5.55
N LEU A 49 -17.15 11.83 -6.12
CA LEU A 49 -16.49 13.11 -6.46
C LEU A 49 -15.78 13.74 -5.25
N THR A 50 -16.42 13.68 -4.08
CA THR A 50 -15.86 14.22 -2.84
C THR A 50 -14.62 13.43 -2.38
N VAL A 51 -14.66 12.10 -2.46
CA VAL A 51 -13.55 11.23 -2.04
C VAL A 51 -12.40 11.28 -3.04
N THR A 52 -12.67 11.43 -4.32
CA THR A 52 -11.64 11.46 -5.37
C THR A 52 -11.00 12.83 -5.57
N LYS A 53 -11.44 13.89 -4.89
CA LYS A 53 -10.99 15.28 -5.09
C LYS A 53 -9.46 15.49 -5.10
N ASN A 54 -8.71 14.65 -4.39
CA ASN A 54 -7.26 14.74 -4.27
C ASN A 54 -6.50 13.83 -5.26
N ASN A 55 -7.22 13.03 -6.07
CA ASN A 55 -6.66 12.21 -7.13
C ASN A 55 -7.22 12.71 -8.47
N ALA A 56 -6.42 13.49 -9.22
CA ALA A 56 -6.85 14.14 -10.45
C ALA A 56 -7.43 13.16 -11.49
N GLN A 57 -6.83 11.97 -11.64
CA GLN A 57 -7.28 10.97 -12.59
C GLN A 57 -8.62 10.35 -12.16
N ALA A 58 -8.72 9.92 -10.90
CA ALA A 58 -9.97 9.36 -10.36
C ALA A 58 -11.09 10.40 -10.31
N HIS A 59 -10.76 11.67 -10.05
CA HIS A 59 -11.73 12.76 -10.05
C HIS A 59 -12.28 13.03 -11.45
N SER A 60 -11.42 13.08 -12.46
CA SER A 60 -11.82 13.24 -13.86
C SER A 60 -12.79 12.12 -14.32
N LEU A 61 -12.46 10.86 -14.00
CA LEU A 61 -13.35 9.74 -14.30
C LEU A 61 -14.69 9.81 -13.54
N ALA A 62 -14.67 10.26 -12.28
CA ALA A 62 -15.89 10.46 -11.51
C ALA A 62 -16.77 11.58 -12.09
N GLN A 63 -16.17 12.64 -12.64
CA GLN A 63 -16.90 13.71 -13.36
C GLN A 63 -17.51 13.17 -14.65
N GLN A 64 -16.74 12.44 -15.45
CA GLN A 64 -17.24 11.81 -16.68
C GLN A 64 -18.40 10.85 -16.40
N LEU A 65 -18.29 10.03 -15.35
CA LEU A 65 -19.38 9.16 -14.90
C LEU A 65 -20.64 9.96 -14.53
N SER A 66 -20.48 11.13 -13.90
CA SER A 66 -21.60 12.00 -13.50
C SER A 66 -22.38 12.61 -14.67
N GLU A 67 -21.69 12.80 -15.79
CA GLU A 67 -22.25 13.38 -17.02
C GLU A 67 -22.69 12.31 -18.03
N SER A 68 -22.23 11.06 -17.85
CA SER A 68 -22.51 9.94 -18.74
C SER A 68 -23.95 9.44 -18.65
N ASN A 69 -24.40 8.77 -19.72
CA ASN A 69 -25.64 8.01 -19.69
C ASN A 69 -25.42 6.65 -18.99
N ILE A 70 -26.53 6.00 -18.61
CA ILE A 70 -26.50 4.72 -17.88
C ILE A 70 -25.73 3.65 -18.66
N SER A 71 -25.87 3.59 -19.99
CA SER A 71 -25.16 2.62 -20.83
C SER A 71 -23.62 2.79 -20.84
N GLN A 72 -23.12 4.01 -20.63
CA GLN A 72 -21.68 4.31 -20.55
C GLN A 72 -21.14 4.22 -19.12
N ALA A 73 -22.01 4.18 -18.11
CA ALA A 73 -21.62 4.17 -16.71
C ALA A 73 -20.71 2.98 -16.37
N TYR A 74 -20.97 1.79 -16.92
CA TYR A 74 -20.16 0.60 -16.67
C TYR A 74 -18.70 0.77 -17.10
N THR A 75 -18.45 1.40 -18.25
CA THR A 75 -17.08 1.65 -18.73
C THR A 75 -16.28 2.49 -17.72
N TYR A 76 -16.88 3.55 -17.19
CA TYR A 76 -16.21 4.40 -16.20
C TYR A 76 -16.09 3.73 -14.84
N LEU A 77 -17.08 2.92 -14.44
CA LEU A 77 -17.03 2.14 -13.21
C LEU A 77 -15.89 1.12 -13.23
N ASP A 78 -15.65 0.45 -14.36
CA ASP A 78 -14.55 -0.50 -14.52
C ASP A 78 -13.19 0.21 -14.43
N GLN A 79 -13.03 1.36 -15.10
CA GLN A 79 -11.80 2.16 -15.01
C GLN A 79 -11.53 2.66 -13.58
N LEU A 80 -12.57 3.12 -12.88
CA LEU A 80 -12.47 3.55 -11.48
C LEU A 80 -12.16 2.38 -10.55
N ALA A 81 -12.72 1.20 -10.80
CA ALA A 81 -12.44 -0.01 -10.03
C ALA A 81 -10.97 -0.44 -10.21
N GLU A 82 -10.44 -0.36 -11.43
CA GLU A 82 -9.04 -0.64 -11.72
C GLU A 82 -8.10 0.34 -10.99
N LEU A 83 -8.40 1.65 -11.02
CA LEU A 83 -7.64 2.63 -10.25
C LEU A 83 -7.70 2.40 -8.75
N ALA A 84 -8.88 2.11 -8.21
CA ALA A 84 -9.05 1.82 -6.79
C ALA A 84 -8.29 0.54 -6.37
N ALA A 85 -8.19 -0.45 -7.26
CA ALA A 85 -7.38 -1.64 -7.02
C ALA A 85 -5.88 -1.31 -6.98
N ARG A 86 -5.40 -0.46 -7.90
CA ARG A 86 -4.00 0.02 -7.92
C ARG A 86 -3.64 0.83 -6.68
N GLU A 87 -4.52 1.72 -6.21
CA GLU A 87 -4.29 2.48 -4.97
C GLU A 87 -4.18 1.57 -3.74
N LYS A 88 -4.94 0.47 -3.73
CA LYS A 88 -4.88 -0.50 -2.63
C LYS A 88 -3.53 -1.22 -2.57
N GLU A 89 -2.86 -1.46 -3.70
CA GLU A 89 -1.47 -1.98 -3.72
C GLU A 89 -0.51 -1.02 -3.01
N VAL A 90 -0.69 0.30 -3.18
CA VAL A 90 0.16 1.33 -2.54
C VAL A 90 -0.09 1.46 -1.03
N THR A 91 -1.29 1.07 -0.57
CA THR A 91 -1.71 1.20 0.85
C THR A 91 -1.12 0.10 1.76
N LEU A 92 -0.43 -0.91 1.21
CA LEU A 92 0.21 -1.98 2.00
C LEU A 92 1.36 -1.49 2.90
N LEU A 93 1.80 -0.25 2.71
CA LEU A 93 2.95 0.36 3.36
C LEU A 93 2.53 1.33 4.49
N ALA A 94 1.73 0.86 5.43
CA ALA A 94 1.41 1.63 6.63
C ALA A 94 2.48 1.41 7.71
N LEU A 95 2.92 2.49 8.37
CA LEU A 95 3.86 2.39 9.49
C LEU A 95 3.26 1.51 10.62
N PRO A 96 3.96 0.45 11.09
CA PRO A 96 3.50 -0.35 12.20
C PRO A 96 3.40 0.46 13.50
N LYS A 97 2.36 0.21 14.30
CA LYS A 97 2.08 0.96 15.54
C LYS A 97 3.17 0.82 16.61
N GLY A 98 3.92 -0.29 16.60
CA GLY A 98 4.98 -0.58 17.55
C GLY A 98 6.26 0.24 17.36
N VAL A 99 6.43 0.91 16.22
CA VAL A 99 7.67 1.63 15.92
C VAL A 99 7.92 2.76 16.95
N PRO A 100 9.10 2.78 17.60
CA PRO A 100 9.45 3.80 18.59
C PRO A 100 9.39 5.22 18.02
N VAL A 101 8.99 6.17 18.87
CA VAL A 101 8.86 7.58 18.47
C VAL A 101 10.19 8.15 17.96
N SER A 102 11.32 7.73 18.54
CA SER A 102 12.67 8.19 18.19
C SER A 102 13.07 7.93 16.74
N ILE A 103 12.55 6.88 16.10
CA ILE A 103 12.86 6.54 14.70
C ILE A 103 11.64 6.68 13.77
N ARG A 104 10.51 7.13 14.29
CA ARG A 104 9.23 7.14 13.56
C ARG A 104 9.30 7.96 12.28
N GLU A 105 9.85 9.17 12.36
CA GLU A 105 9.93 10.10 11.24
C GLU A 105 10.87 9.57 10.14
N GLU A 106 12.01 9.00 10.53
CA GLU A 106 12.96 8.38 9.59
C GLU A 106 12.33 7.20 8.86
N ILE A 107 11.72 6.25 9.59
CA ILE A 107 11.06 5.09 8.98
C ILE A 107 9.89 5.54 8.09
N GLN A 108 9.13 6.55 8.50
CA GLN A 108 8.03 7.07 7.68
C GLN A 108 8.53 7.72 6.39
N ALA A 109 9.66 8.43 6.43
CA ALA A 109 10.30 8.99 5.25
C ALA A 109 10.77 7.88 4.29
N ASP A 110 11.46 6.85 4.81
CA ASP A 110 11.93 5.70 4.02
C ASP A 110 10.75 4.95 3.38
N ILE A 111 9.65 4.72 4.11
CA ILE A 111 8.43 4.09 3.58
C ILE A 111 7.84 4.90 2.43
N LYS A 112 7.77 6.23 2.58
CA LYS A 112 7.26 7.12 1.53
C LYS A 112 8.14 7.08 0.28
N GLU A 113 9.46 7.04 0.46
CA GLU A 113 10.40 6.95 -0.66
C GLU A 113 10.31 5.59 -1.36
N ILE A 114 10.11 4.50 -0.61
CA ILE A 114 9.83 3.16 -1.16
C ILE A 114 8.58 3.21 -2.05
N GLN A 115 7.50 3.85 -1.61
CA GLN A 115 6.27 3.99 -2.40
C GLN A 115 6.51 4.76 -3.71
N GLN A 116 7.28 5.85 -3.64
CA GLN A 116 7.64 6.65 -4.81
C GLN A 116 8.49 5.82 -5.79
N CYS A 117 9.48 5.09 -5.29
CA CYS A 117 10.32 4.22 -6.11
C CYS A 117 9.54 3.07 -6.76
N MET A 118 8.58 2.47 -6.04
CA MET A 118 7.67 1.46 -6.59
C MET A 118 6.85 2.02 -7.75
N THR A 119 6.30 3.23 -7.58
CA THR A 119 5.51 3.92 -8.60
C THR A 119 6.35 4.25 -9.84
N ALA A 120 7.60 4.69 -9.62
CA ALA A 120 8.56 5.00 -10.67
C ALA A 120 9.22 3.77 -11.31
N LYS A 121 8.86 2.55 -10.87
CA LYS A 121 9.47 1.27 -11.30
C LYS A 121 10.97 1.18 -11.01
N CYS A 122 11.46 1.92 -10.02
CA CYS A 122 12.84 1.91 -9.55
C CYS A 122 13.07 0.77 -8.55
N TYR A 123 12.82 -0.48 -8.97
CA TYR A 123 12.80 -1.65 -8.07
C TYR A 123 14.12 -1.92 -7.37
N ARG A 124 15.24 -1.61 -8.00
CA ARG A 124 16.56 -1.70 -7.37
C ARG A 124 16.69 -0.75 -6.18
N SER A 125 16.19 0.49 -6.31
CA SER A 125 16.15 1.47 -5.23
C SER A 125 15.23 1.01 -4.09
N VAL A 126 14.09 0.41 -4.42
CA VAL A 126 13.17 -0.18 -3.42
C VAL A 126 13.87 -1.19 -2.52
N VAL A 127 14.62 -2.12 -3.12
CA VAL A 127 15.37 -3.14 -2.37
C VAL A 127 16.46 -2.52 -1.49
N ILE A 128 17.14 -1.47 -1.97
CA ILE A 128 18.16 -0.75 -1.20
C ILE A 128 17.53 -0.06 0.01
N LEU A 129 16.42 0.64 -0.18
CA LEU A 129 15.69 1.34 0.88
C LEU A 129 15.12 0.37 1.92
N CYS A 130 14.64 -0.80 1.51
CA CYS A 130 14.24 -1.86 2.45
C CYS A 130 15.38 -2.27 3.38
N GLY A 131 16.60 -2.42 2.85
CA GLY A 131 17.79 -2.69 3.65
C GLY A 131 18.14 -1.56 4.63
N ARG A 132 18.07 -0.30 4.19
CA ARG A 132 18.28 0.88 5.04
C ARG A 132 17.27 0.96 6.18
N LEU A 133 15.99 0.77 5.87
CA LEU A 133 14.89 0.79 6.85
C LEU A 133 15.11 -0.30 7.93
N MET A 134 15.56 -1.49 7.52
CA MET A 134 15.95 -2.56 8.46
C MET A 134 17.16 -2.20 9.33
N GLU A 135 18.15 -1.48 8.79
CA GLU A 135 19.30 -1.01 9.59
C GLU A 135 18.84 -0.05 10.68
N ALA A 136 18.04 0.97 10.33
CA ALA A 136 17.49 1.92 11.29
C ALA A 136 16.66 1.23 12.40
N ALA A 137 15.79 0.28 12.01
CA ALA A 137 14.98 -0.47 12.95
C ALA A 137 15.81 -1.35 13.91
N LEU A 138 16.81 -2.07 13.41
CA LEU A 138 17.67 -2.93 14.24
C LEU A 138 18.62 -2.13 15.14
N HIS A 139 19.13 -0.99 14.67
CA HIS A 139 19.89 -0.07 15.49
C HIS A 139 19.06 0.43 16.68
N SER A 140 17.83 0.86 16.41
CA SER A 140 16.89 1.27 17.47
C SER A 140 16.58 0.12 18.43
N LYS A 141 16.32 -1.09 17.92
CA LYS A 141 16.09 -2.28 18.76
C LYS A 141 17.28 -2.58 19.67
N TYR A 142 18.50 -2.47 19.15
CA TYR A 142 19.72 -2.67 19.93
C TYR A 142 19.89 -1.61 21.02
N TYR A 143 19.66 -0.33 20.67
CA TYR A 143 19.69 0.76 21.64
C TYR A 143 18.66 0.53 22.77
N HIS A 144 17.43 0.19 22.43
CA HIS A 144 16.38 -0.09 23.41
C HIS A 144 16.72 -1.28 24.33
N ALA A 145 17.41 -2.29 23.83
CA ALA A 145 17.79 -3.46 24.62
C ALA A 145 19.02 -3.23 25.51
N THR A 146 19.92 -2.32 25.14
CA THR A 146 21.26 -2.21 25.75
C THR A 146 21.59 -0.84 26.33
N GLY A 147 20.85 0.21 25.96
CA GLY A 147 21.17 1.61 26.24
C GLY A 147 22.40 2.13 25.50
N ILE A 148 22.98 1.35 24.58
CA ILE A 148 24.21 1.70 23.86
C ILE A 148 23.86 2.11 22.43
N ASP A 149 24.26 3.32 22.05
CA ASP A 149 24.19 3.75 20.66
C ASP A 149 25.36 3.15 19.85
N LEU A 150 25.03 2.24 18.93
CA LEU A 150 26.01 1.63 18.04
C LEU A 150 26.47 2.56 16.93
N LEU A 151 25.67 3.57 16.55
CA LEU A 151 26.07 4.52 15.52
C LEU A 151 27.20 5.40 16.02
N GLU A 152 27.19 5.78 17.29
CA GLU A 152 28.28 6.53 17.91
C GLU A 152 29.54 5.68 18.13
N LYS A 153 29.38 4.42 18.58
CA LYS A 153 30.53 3.58 18.98
C LYS A 153 31.15 2.77 17.84
N ALA A 154 30.37 2.41 16.83
CA ALA A 154 30.81 1.55 15.73
C ALA A 154 30.04 1.89 14.44
N PRO A 155 30.26 3.10 13.88
CA PRO A 155 29.60 3.52 12.65
C PRO A 155 29.89 2.53 11.51
N GLY A 156 28.88 2.24 10.69
CA GLY A 156 29.00 1.29 9.58
C GLY A 156 28.83 -0.19 9.96
N THR A 157 28.33 -0.50 11.16
CA THR A 157 27.92 -1.88 11.50
C THR A 157 26.74 -2.28 10.60
N GLY A 158 27.00 -3.08 9.56
CA GLY A 158 25.94 -3.57 8.66
C GLY A 158 24.96 -4.55 9.33
N LEU A 159 23.81 -4.79 8.67
CA LEU A 159 22.72 -5.67 9.13
C LEU A 159 23.17 -7.01 9.75
N GLY A 160 24.07 -7.74 9.08
CA GLY A 160 24.52 -9.05 9.57
C GLY A 160 25.20 -8.98 10.93
N ASN A 161 26.01 -7.94 11.16
CA ASN A 161 26.71 -7.73 12.43
C ASN A 161 25.76 -7.23 13.52
N LEU A 162 24.68 -6.50 13.18
CA LEU A 162 23.67 -6.05 14.15
C LEU A 162 22.91 -7.23 14.76
N ILE A 163 22.52 -8.22 13.96
CA ILE A 163 21.82 -9.40 14.44
C ILE A 163 22.71 -10.20 15.41
N ALA A 164 23.98 -10.40 15.05
CA ALA A 164 24.94 -11.09 15.91
C ALA A 164 25.10 -10.35 17.26
N LYS A 165 25.29 -9.03 17.23
CA LYS A 165 25.39 -8.20 18.43
C LYS A 165 24.13 -8.24 19.29
N LEU A 166 22.94 -8.24 18.69
CA LEU A 166 21.67 -8.41 19.43
C LEU A 166 21.64 -9.76 20.16
N SER A 167 22.03 -10.83 19.48
CA SER A 167 22.10 -12.18 20.07
C SER A 167 23.10 -12.26 21.21
N GLU A 168 24.30 -11.67 21.06
CA GLU A 168 25.33 -11.59 22.12
C GLU A 168 24.83 -10.87 23.38
N LYS A 169 23.89 -9.93 23.21
CA LYS A 169 23.24 -9.20 24.30
C LYS A 169 21.98 -9.89 24.84
N GLY A 170 21.72 -11.13 24.43
CA GLY A 170 20.59 -11.92 24.90
C GLY A 170 19.25 -11.55 24.28
N VAL A 171 19.22 -10.69 23.25
CA VAL A 171 17.99 -10.37 22.52
C VAL A 171 17.66 -11.53 21.58
N LYS A 172 16.64 -12.31 21.95
CA LYS A 172 16.15 -13.41 21.12
C LYS A 172 15.24 -12.86 20.01
N LEU A 173 15.68 -13.03 18.77
CA LEU A 173 14.83 -12.85 17.59
C LEU A 173 14.27 -14.20 17.16
N ASP A 174 13.04 -14.21 16.66
CA ASP A 174 12.46 -15.41 16.07
C ASP A 174 13.31 -15.87 14.86
N PRO A 175 13.59 -17.18 14.70
CA PRO A 175 14.41 -17.66 13.59
C PRO A 175 13.85 -17.30 12.20
N GLY A 176 12.53 -17.24 12.06
CA GLY A 176 11.87 -16.81 10.81
C GLY A 176 12.17 -15.35 10.48
N LEU A 177 12.13 -14.46 11.48
CA LEU A 177 12.55 -13.06 11.34
C LEU A 177 14.01 -12.94 10.91
N THR A 178 14.91 -13.69 11.54
CA THR A 178 16.34 -13.67 11.20
C THR A 178 16.57 -14.09 9.74
N ASN A 179 15.85 -15.12 9.27
CA ASN A 179 15.91 -15.55 7.87
C ASN A 179 15.41 -14.48 6.90
N GLN A 180 14.31 -13.79 7.22
CA GLN A 180 13.80 -12.68 6.42
C GLN A 180 14.81 -11.52 6.35
N ILE A 181 15.42 -11.15 7.48
CA ILE A 181 16.44 -10.09 7.52
C ILE A 181 17.67 -10.49 6.69
N HIS A 182 18.12 -11.75 6.77
CA HIS A 182 19.21 -12.24 5.93
C HIS A 182 18.89 -12.17 4.45
N LEU A 183 17.68 -12.56 4.04
CA LEU A 183 17.22 -12.45 2.67
C LEU A 183 17.24 -10.98 2.19
N ILE A 184 16.66 -10.06 2.96
CA ILE A 184 16.64 -8.62 2.67
C ILE A 184 18.08 -8.08 2.51
N ASN A 185 18.98 -8.44 3.43
CA ASN A 185 20.37 -8.02 3.36
C ASN A 185 21.09 -8.58 2.11
N GLN A 186 20.83 -9.85 1.77
CA GLN A 186 21.42 -10.49 0.58
C GLN A 186 21.02 -9.74 -0.69
N VAL A 187 19.73 -9.50 -0.91
CA VAL A 187 19.25 -8.78 -2.11
C VAL A 187 19.71 -7.32 -2.15
N ARG A 188 19.86 -6.67 -0.99
CA ARG A 188 20.45 -5.33 -0.88
C ARG A 188 21.91 -5.34 -1.32
N ILE A 189 22.72 -6.30 -0.86
CA ILE A 189 24.13 -6.42 -1.25
C ILE A 189 24.27 -6.55 -2.76
N PHE A 190 23.44 -7.39 -3.40
CA PHE A 190 23.40 -7.53 -4.86
C PHE A 190 22.95 -6.24 -5.57
N SER A 191 22.13 -5.42 -4.91
CA SER A 191 21.63 -4.15 -5.45
C SER A 191 22.61 -2.99 -5.29
N VAL A 192 23.47 -2.98 -4.27
CA VAL A 192 24.42 -1.87 -4.01
C VAL A 192 25.79 -2.14 -4.62
N HIS A 193 26.32 -3.35 -4.48
CA HIS A 193 27.70 -3.65 -4.86
C HIS A 193 27.79 -4.19 -6.28
N LYS A 194 28.88 -3.85 -6.98
CA LYS A 194 29.20 -4.45 -8.27
C LYS A 194 29.42 -5.96 -8.10
N LYS A 195 28.66 -6.75 -8.84
CA LYS A 195 28.81 -8.20 -8.94
C LYS A 195 29.09 -8.57 -10.39
N GLN A 196 29.50 -9.81 -10.61
CA GLN A 196 29.74 -10.33 -11.96
C GLN A 196 28.46 -10.25 -12.80
N ASP A 197 27.33 -10.60 -12.18
CA ASP A 197 26.00 -10.49 -12.78
C ASP A 197 25.22 -9.31 -12.20
N LEU A 198 24.52 -8.59 -13.07
CA LEU A 198 23.68 -7.47 -12.68
C LEU A 198 22.36 -7.98 -12.10
N PHE A 199 22.11 -7.70 -10.83
CA PHE A 199 20.82 -7.98 -10.21
C PHE A 199 19.80 -6.88 -10.54
N MET A 200 18.77 -7.27 -11.31
CA MET A 200 17.63 -6.41 -11.66
C MET A 200 16.35 -7.02 -11.09
N PRO A 201 15.89 -6.59 -9.90
CA PRO A 201 14.67 -7.13 -9.32
C PRO A 201 13.45 -6.79 -10.18
N SER A 202 12.58 -7.77 -10.39
CA SER A 202 11.24 -7.58 -10.96
C SER A 202 10.30 -6.88 -9.98
N LYS A 203 9.13 -6.40 -10.47
CA LYS A 203 8.07 -5.82 -9.62
C LYS A 203 7.72 -6.74 -8.45
N ASN A 204 7.44 -8.01 -8.75
CA ASN A 204 7.02 -9.00 -7.74
C ASN A 204 8.13 -9.29 -6.72
N GLN A 205 9.39 -9.31 -7.15
CA GLN A 205 10.52 -9.46 -6.21
C GLN A 205 10.63 -8.24 -5.28
N ALA A 206 10.51 -7.03 -5.81
CA ALA A 206 10.52 -5.82 -4.99
C ALA A 206 9.33 -5.79 -4.00
N GLU A 207 8.13 -6.12 -4.45
CA GLU A 207 6.94 -6.23 -3.58
C GLU A 207 7.13 -7.26 -2.47
N ALA A 208 7.68 -8.44 -2.78
CA ALA A 208 7.96 -9.46 -1.77
C ALA A 208 8.95 -8.96 -0.71
N ILE A 209 10.01 -8.28 -1.12
CA ILE A 209 11.00 -7.71 -0.20
C ILE A 209 10.38 -6.61 0.67
N VAL A 210 9.53 -5.77 0.09
CA VAL A 210 8.76 -4.77 0.83
C VAL A 210 7.86 -5.43 1.88
N LEU A 211 7.11 -6.47 1.50
CA LEU A 211 6.23 -7.20 2.42
C LEU A 211 7.03 -7.84 3.58
N TYR A 212 8.16 -8.49 3.29
CA TYR A 212 9.03 -9.02 4.34
C TYR A 212 9.58 -7.93 5.25
N THR A 213 9.96 -6.79 4.69
CA THR A 213 10.47 -5.64 5.45
C THR A 213 9.41 -5.11 6.42
N MET A 214 8.17 -4.97 5.96
CA MET A 214 7.06 -4.51 6.80
C MET A 214 6.67 -5.54 7.87
N ASP A 215 6.69 -6.84 7.55
CA ASP A 215 6.44 -7.93 8.49
C ASP A 215 7.51 -7.96 9.60
N VAL A 216 8.79 -7.85 9.24
CA VAL A 216 9.90 -7.74 10.21
C VAL A 216 9.70 -6.52 11.09
N LEU A 217 9.45 -5.34 10.50
CA LEU A 217 9.27 -4.10 11.26
C LEU A 217 8.12 -4.19 12.27
N ALA A 218 7.01 -4.85 11.88
CA ALA A 218 5.84 -5.04 12.73
C ALA A 218 6.06 -6.03 13.88
N LYS A 219 6.98 -7.00 13.71
CA LYS A 219 7.29 -8.01 14.73
C LYS A 219 8.50 -7.66 15.59
N LEU A 220 9.34 -6.72 15.15
CA LEU A 220 10.54 -6.30 15.88
C LEU A 220 10.20 -5.48 17.13
N PHE A 221 9.04 -4.81 17.15
CA PHE A 221 8.57 -3.94 18.23
C PHE A 221 7.17 -4.34 18.68
#